data_AF-A0A1J5RMT0-F1
#
_entry.id   AF-A0A1J5RMT0-F1
#
_cell.length_a   1.000
_cell.length_b   1.000
_cell.length_c   1.000
_cell.angle_alpha   90.00
_cell.angle_beta   90.00
_cell.angle_gamma   90.00
#
_symmetry.space_group_name_H-M   'P 1'
#
loop_
_entity.id
_entity.type
_entity.pdbx_description
1 polymer ?
#
loop_
_entity_poly.entity_id
_entity_poly.type
_entity_poly.pdbx_seq_one_letter_code
_entity_poly.pdbx_strand_id
1 'polypeptide(L)'
;MGAQGLTPHRRRTPQRQTLYAFAAVSTHDGVMDSLEPPWANAETMPVFLAEMARRHAVEFIIMVMDQAGWHIAGHLDVPQNMSQEFLPPYSLELNPVEHL
;
A
#
# COMPACT_ATOMS: atom_id res chain seq x y z
N MET A 1 -51.70 -18.75 29.78
CA MET A 1 -50.41 -18.18 30.24
C MET A 1 -49.30 -19.03 29.65
N GLY A 2 -48.38 -18.43 28.88
CA GLY A 2 -47.18 -19.09 28.34
C GLY A 2 -47.06 -19.04 26.80
N ALA A 3 -46.70 -17.89 26.24
CA ALA A 3 -46.22 -17.81 24.85
C ALA A 3 -44.77 -18.30 24.81
N GLN A 4 -44.49 -19.35 24.03
CA GLN A 4 -43.13 -19.85 23.83
C GLN A 4 -42.38 -18.86 22.92
N GLY A 5 -41.33 -18.24 23.45
CA GLY A 5 -40.50 -17.28 22.72
C GLY A 5 -39.62 -18.01 21.69
N LEU A 6 -39.75 -17.63 20.42
CA LEU A 6 -38.82 -18.01 19.37
C LEU A 6 -37.46 -17.35 19.62
N THR A 7 -36.43 -18.16 19.87
CA THR A 7 -35.03 -17.70 19.98
C THR A 7 -34.59 -17.11 18.63
N PRO A 8 -34.09 -15.87 18.55
CA PRO A 8 -33.67 -15.31 17.27
C PRO A 8 -32.37 -15.96 16.83
N HIS A 9 -32.33 -16.46 15.60
CA HIS A 9 -31.09 -16.86 14.94
C HIS A 9 -30.13 -15.66 14.90
N ARG A 10 -28.99 -15.80 15.58
CA ARG A 10 -27.91 -14.81 15.63
C ARG A 10 -27.48 -14.50 14.19
N ARG A 11 -27.62 -13.24 13.76
CA ARG A 11 -27.05 -12.79 12.48
C ARG A 11 -25.54 -13.02 12.54
N ARG A 12 -24.99 -13.80 11.61
CA ARG A 12 -23.54 -13.90 11.41
C ARG A 12 -23.05 -12.52 11.00
N THR A 13 -22.18 -11.92 11.80
CA THR A 13 -21.46 -10.70 11.40
C THR A 13 -20.56 -11.06 10.22
N PRO A 14 -20.60 -10.34 9.09
CA PRO A 14 -19.61 -10.52 8.03
C PRO A 14 -18.21 -10.28 8.60
N GLN A 15 -17.36 -11.30 8.59
CA GLN A 15 -15.93 -11.10 8.83
C GLN A 15 -15.35 -10.52 7.54
N ARG A 16 -14.87 -9.27 7.58
CA ARG A 16 -14.09 -8.71 6.47
C ARG A 16 -12.69 -9.29 6.56
N GLN A 17 -12.25 -9.94 5.50
CA GLN A 17 -10.85 -10.26 5.28
C GLN A 17 -10.25 -9.07 4.52
N THR A 18 -9.23 -8.43 5.09
CA THR A 18 -8.53 -7.32 4.44
C THR A 18 -7.21 -7.87 3.90
N LEU A 19 -6.98 -7.66 2.60
CA LEU A 19 -5.68 -7.84 1.97
C LEU A 19 -5.02 -6.46 1.86
N TYR A 20 -3.73 -6.40 2.16
CA TYR A 20 -2.93 -5.21 1.95
C TYR A 20 -1.98 -5.46 0.77
N ALA A 21 -1.83 -4.46 -0.08
CA ALA A 21 -0.88 -4.48 -1.18
C ALA A 21 -0.20 -3.12 -1.29
N PHE A 22 1.10 -3.15 -1.54
CA PHE A 22 1.83 -2.04 -2.13
C PHE A 22 1.96 -2.29 -3.62
N ALA A 23 1.84 -1.24 -4.42
CA ALA A 23 2.06 -1.29 -5.85
C ALA A 23 2.85 -0.07 -6.30
N ALA A 24 3.72 -0.26 -7.30
CA ALA A 24 4.41 0.79 -8.02
C ALA A 24 4.28 0.53 -9.51
N VAL A 25 4.08 1.58 -10.29
CA VAL A 25 4.00 1.52 -11.75
C VAL A 25 5.11 2.40 -12.32
N SER A 26 5.93 1.82 -13.19
CA SER A 26 6.91 2.56 -13.97
C SER A 26 6.20 3.41 -15.01
N THR A 27 6.41 4.73 -14.95
CA THR A 27 5.85 5.67 -15.93
C THR A 27 6.57 5.63 -17.28
N HIS A 28 7.76 5.03 -17.33
CA HIS A 28 8.57 4.92 -18.54
C HIS A 28 8.04 3.85 -19.49
N ASP A 29 7.66 2.67 -18.96
CA ASP A 29 7.30 1.50 -19.75
C ASP A 29 6.02 0.79 -19.28
N GLY A 30 5.37 1.27 -18.22
CA GLY A 30 4.10 0.73 -17.71
C GLY A 30 4.24 -0.56 -16.90
N VAL A 31 5.45 -1.01 -16.60
CA VAL A 31 5.66 -2.21 -15.77
C VAL A 31 5.15 -1.96 -14.35
N MET A 32 4.40 -2.91 -13.80
CA MET A 32 3.86 -2.85 -12.45
C MET A 32 4.54 -3.87 -11.55
N ASP A 33 4.99 -3.41 -10.39
CA ASP A 33 5.45 -4.24 -9.30
C ASP A 33 4.50 -4.14 -8.12
N SER A 34 4.28 -5.28 -7.45
CA SER A 34 3.50 -5.31 -6.21
C SER A 34 4.13 -6.20 -5.14
N LEU A 35 3.71 -5.95 -3.90
CA LEU A 35 4.03 -6.73 -2.72
C LEU A 35 2.76 -6.84 -1.86
N GLU A 36 2.42 -8.04 -1.42
CA GLU A 36 1.27 -8.31 -0.53
C GLU A 36 1.74 -8.56 0.90
N PRO A 37 1.95 -7.51 1.72
CA PRO A 37 2.37 -7.69 3.09
C PRO A 37 1.22 -8.06 4.03
N PRO A 38 1.52 -8.61 5.22
CA PRO A 38 0.52 -8.82 6.26
C PRO A 38 -0.10 -7.50 6.76
N TRP A 39 0.64 -6.38 6.70
CA TRP A 39 0.16 -5.06 7.13
C TRP A 39 0.71 -3.94 6.25
N ALA A 40 -0.15 -2.94 6.05
CA ALA A 40 0.16 -1.68 5.43
C ALA A 40 0.57 -0.62 6.48
N ASN A 41 1.86 -0.50 6.80
CA ASN A 41 2.35 0.46 7.79
C ASN A 41 3.79 0.95 7.49
N ALA A 42 4.30 1.84 8.35
CA ALA A 42 5.64 2.42 8.23
C ALA A 42 6.79 1.41 8.43
N GLU A 43 6.55 0.26 9.08
CA GLU A 43 7.55 -0.81 9.24
C GLU A 43 7.68 -1.64 7.97
N THR A 44 6.57 -1.83 7.25
CA THR A 44 6.57 -2.59 5.99
C THR A 44 7.02 -1.76 4.80
N MET A 45 6.83 -0.43 4.82
CA MET A 45 7.18 0.44 3.69
C MET A 45 8.66 0.32 3.26
N PRO A 46 9.67 0.32 4.17
CA PRO A 46 11.07 0.08 3.80
C PRO A 46 11.31 -1.27 3.11
N VAL A 47 10.57 -2.32 3.49
CA VAL A 47 10.66 -3.65 2.85
C VAL A 47 10.23 -3.55 1.39
N PHE A 48 9.17 -2.80 1.10
CA PHE A 48 8.73 -2.56 -0.27
C PHE A 48 9.79 -1.79 -1.06
N LEU A 49 10.37 -0.72 -0.51
CA LEU A 49 11.43 0.06 -1.17
C LEU A 49 12.67 -0.81 -1.47
N ALA A 50 13.11 -1.62 -0.51
CA ALA A 50 14.22 -2.54 -0.68
C ALA A 50 13.96 -3.58 -1.78
N GLU A 51 12.73 -4.09 -1.86
CA GLU A 51 12.35 -5.03 -2.91
C GLU A 51 12.34 -4.37 -4.30
N MET A 52 11.88 -3.12 -4.42
CA MET A 52 11.95 -2.37 -5.69
C MET A 52 13.40 -2.13 -6.11
N ALA A 53 14.24 -1.68 -5.17
CA ALA A 53 15.67 -1.49 -5.41
C ALA A 53 16.36 -2.78 -5.86
N ARG A 54 15.98 -3.93 -5.29
CA ARG A 54 16.52 -5.25 -5.65
C ARG A 54 16.06 -5.72 -7.03
N ARG A 55 14.78 -5.53 -7.38
CA ARG A 55 14.22 -5.93 -8.69
C ARG A 55 14.79 -5.08 -9.83
N HIS A 56 15.04 -3.80 -9.57
CA HIS A 56 15.57 -2.85 -10.55
C HIS A 56 17.00 -2.41 -10.22
N ALA A 57 17.87 -3.38 -9.91
CA ALA A 57 19.22 -3.13 -9.36
C ALA A 57 20.18 -2.38 -10.30
N VAL A 58 19.88 -2.33 -11.61
CA VAL A 58 20.68 -1.62 -12.62
C VAL A 58 20.11 -0.25 -12.97
N GLU A 59 19.01 0.15 -12.34
CA GLU A 59 18.31 1.40 -12.57
C GLU A 59 18.43 2.31 -11.35
N PHE A 60 18.31 3.62 -11.60
CA PHE A 60 18.09 4.59 -10.54
C PHE A 60 16.61 4.95 -10.48
N ILE A 61 15.96 4.66 -9.36
CA ILE A 61 14.51 4.80 -9.20
C ILE A 61 14.19 6.16 -8.60
N ILE A 62 13.33 6.93 -9.27
CA ILE A 62 12.64 8.08 -8.64
C ILE A 62 11.28 7.59 -8.17
N MET A 63 11.17 7.30 -6.88
CA MET A 63 9.96 6.79 -6.26
C MET A 63 9.03 7.95 -5.92
N VAL A 64 7.97 8.14 -6.70
CA VAL A 64 6.96 9.18 -6.49
C VAL A 64 5.82 8.61 -5.66
N MET A 65 5.51 9.21 -4.52
CA MET A 65 4.46 8.73 -3.59
C MET A 65 3.52 9.86 -3.18
N ASP A 66 2.32 9.51 -2.71
CA ASP A 66 1.48 10.46 -1.98
C ASP A 66 2.02 10.71 -0.56
N GLN A 67 1.40 11.65 0.17
CA GLN A 67 1.82 12.03 1.52
C GLN A 67 1.09 11.24 2.64
N ALA A 68 0.66 10.01 2.39
CA ALA A 68 0.05 9.18 3.42
C ALA A 68 1.00 8.98 4.61
N GLY A 69 0.45 8.81 5.82
CA GLY A 69 1.22 8.88 7.06
C GLY A 69 2.45 7.97 7.12
N TRP A 70 2.35 6.76 6.59
CA TRP A 70 3.43 5.77 6.40
C TRP A 70 4.46 6.07 5.28
N HIS A 71 4.15 6.92 4.30
CA HIS A 71 5.13 7.39 3.30
C HIS A 71 6.02 8.52 3.85
N ILE A 72 5.51 9.27 4.84
CA ILE A 72 6.21 10.39 5.48
C ILE A 72 6.59 10.11 6.95
N ALA A 73 6.35 8.88 7.43
CA ALA A 73 6.62 8.50 8.82
C ALA A 73 8.13 8.31 9.04
N GLY A 74 8.75 9.25 9.74
CA GLY A 74 10.16 9.17 10.10
C GLY A 74 11.11 9.19 8.90
N HIS A 75 12.39 8.88 9.14
CA HIS A 75 13.35 8.64 8.07
C HIS A 75 13.15 7.20 7.57
N LEU A 76 12.44 7.02 6.45
CA LEU A 76 12.45 5.74 5.74
C LEU A 76 13.89 5.45 5.29
N ASP A 77 14.34 4.20 5.46
CA ASP A 77 15.62 3.75 4.92
C ASP A 77 15.52 3.66 3.39
N VAL A 78 15.95 4.72 2.70
CA VAL A 78 15.92 4.79 1.24
C VAL A 78 17.13 4.04 0.66
N PRO A 79 16.93 3.07 -0.26
CA PRO A 79 18.03 2.38 -0.94
C PRO A 79 18.94 3.33 -1.72
N GLN A 80 20.22 2.95 -1.87
CA GLN A 80 21.23 3.80 -2.53
C GLN A 80 20.91 4.15 -4.00
N ASN A 81 20.22 3.27 -4.71
CA ASN A 81 19.81 3.48 -6.10
C ASN A 81 18.41 4.11 -6.23
N MET A 82 17.96 4.83 -5.20
CA MET A 82 16.62 5.42 -5.17
C MET A 82 16.64 6.83 -4.57
N SER A 83 15.77 7.70 -5.09
CA SER A 83 15.32 8.91 -4.42
C SER A 83 13.80 8.90 -4.24
N GLN A 84 13.30 9.67 -3.28
CA GLN A 84 11.88 9.82 -3.03
C GLN A 84 11.41 11.22 -3.41
N GLU A 85 10.28 11.29 -4.11
CA GLU A 85 9.57 12.53 -4.41
C GLU A 85 8.13 12.39 -3.94
N PHE A 86 7.53 13.48 -3.46
CA PHE A 86 6.17 13.46 -2.95
C PHE A 86 5.26 14.31 -3.82
N LEU A 87 4.10 13.74 -4.17
CA LEU A 87 3.04 14.50 -4.81
C LEU A 87 2.57 15.66 -3.90
N PRO A 88 2.07 16.76 -4.49
CA PRO A 88 1.39 17.78 -3.70
C PRO A 88 0.23 17.19 -2.90
N PRO A 89 -0.11 17.75 -1.73
CA PRO A 89 -1.23 17.27 -0.93
C PRO A 89 -2.52 17.18 -1.76
N TYR A 90 -3.31 16.13 -1.49
CA TYR A 90 -4.62 15.87 -2.12
C TYR A 90 -4.61 15.66 -3.64
N SER A 91 -3.45 15.38 -4.26
CA SER A 91 -3.32 15.14 -5.71
C SER A 91 -3.31 13.64 -6.06
N LEU A 92 -4.22 12.85 -5.47
CA LEU A 92 -4.25 11.40 -5.68
C LEU A 92 -4.52 11.03 -7.14
N GLU A 93 -5.26 11.85 -7.87
CA GLU A 93 -5.50 11.70 -9.30
C GLU A 93 -4.22 11.73 -10.16
N LEU A 94 -3.10 12.20 -9.61
CA LEU A 94 -1.81 12.20 -10.29
C LEU A 94 -1.02 10.91 -10.06
N ASN A 95 -1.43 10.06 -9.12
CA ASN A 95 -0.79 8.78 -8.87
C ASN A 95 -1.32 7.74 -9.87
N PRO A 96 -0.50 7.22 -10.81
CA PRO A 96 -0.95 6.25 -11.80
C PRO A 96 -1.55 4.97 -11.19
N VAL A 97 -1.12 4.61 -9.98
CA VAL A 97 -1.63 3.44 -9.25
C VAL A 97 -3.13 3.56 -8.93
N GLU A 98 -3.65 4.78 -8.74
CA GLU A 98 -5.07 5.02 -8.45
C GLU A 98 -5.98 4.83 -9.68
N HIS A 99 -5.40 4.67 -10.86
CA HIS A 99 -6.11 4.48 -12.13
C HIS A 99 -5.96 3.07 -12.71
N LEU A 100 -5.42 2.12 -11.94
CA LEU A 100 -5.28 0.71 -12.32
C LEU A 100 -6.61 -0.07 -12.31
#